data_AF-A0A1G4AKC1-F1
#
_entry.id   AF-A0A1G4AKC1-F1
#
_cell.length_a   1.000
_cell.length_b   1.000
_cell.length_c   1.000
_cell.angle_alpha   90.00
_cell.angle_beta   90.00
_cell.angle_gamma   90.00
#
_symmetry.space_group_name_H-M   'P 1'
#
loop_
_entity.id
_entity.type
_entity.pdbx_description
1 polymer ?
#
loop_
_entity_poly.entity_id
_entity_poly.type
_entity_poly.pdbx_seq_one_letter_code
_entity_poly.pdbx_strand_id
1 'polypeptide(L)' 'MGNVAVFHTGIAAGILVLPTALICGQIRGIPFYWRLIDCSFGVFGILPLWLAVRLIKQLARVKAGPV' A
#
# COMPACT_ATOMS: atom_id res chain seq x y z
N MET A 1 -21.15 -2.19 1.45
CA MET A 1 -19.68 -2.46 1.41
C MET A 1 -19.01 -1.59 0.36
N GLY A 2 -18.88 -0.28 0.59
CA GLY A 2 -18.29 0.63 -0.39
C GLY A 2 -16.79 0.82 -0.14
N ASN A 3 -15.98 0.75 -1.19
CA ASN A 3 -14.63 1.32 -1.27
C ASN A 3 -13.46 0.57 -0.59
N VAL A 4 -13.67 -0.55 0.11
CA VAL A 4 -12.55 -1.37 0.63
C VAL A 4 -11.62 -1.87 -0.48
N ALA A 5 -12.17 -2.10 -1.68
CA ALA A 5 -11.39 -2.45 -2.88
C ALA A 5 -10.30 -1.42 -3.20
N VAL A 6 -10.57 -0.12 -3.00
CA VAL A 6 -9.60 0.96 -3.26
C VAL A 6 -8.37 0.85 -2.37
N PHE A 7 -8.56 0.44 -1.11
CA PHE A 7 -7.43 0.19 -0.21
C PHE A 7 -6.61 -1.03 -0.63
N HIS A 8 -7.28 -2.10 -1.09
CA HIS A 8 -6.58 -3.27 -1.62
C HIS A 8 -5.78 -2.94 -2.89
N THR A 9 -6.34 -2.16 -3.81
CA THR A 9 -5.61 -1.70 -5.01
C THR A 9 -4.43 -0.80 -4.64
N GLY A 10 -4.59 0.07 -3.63
CA GLY A 10 -3.49 0.90 -3.13
C GLY A 10 -2.35 0.07 -2.52
N ILE A 11 -2.67 -0.97 -1.75
CA ILE A 11 -1.67 -1.90 -1.19
C ILE A 11 -0.94 -2.64 -2.33
N ALA A 12 -1.68 -3.16 -3.31
CA ALA A 12 -1.09 -3.85 -4.46
C ALA A 12 -0.18 -2.91 -5.28
N ALA A 13 -0.61 -1.67 -5.52
CA ALA A 13 0.19 -0.66 -6.18
C ALA A 13 1.47 -0.35 -5.39
N GLY A 14 1.38 -0.20 -4.06
CA GLY A 14 2.53 0.01 -3.19
C GLY A 14 3.55 -1.14 -3.25
N ILE A 15 3.09 -2.39 -3.35
CA ILE A 15 3.97 -3.56 -3.52
C ILE A 15 4.67 -3.51 -4.89
N LEU A 16 3.94 -3.13 -5.94
CA LEU A 16 4.46 -2.99 -7.31
C LEU A 16 5.49 -1.86 -7.45
N VAL A 17 5.50 -0.86 -6.56
CA VAL A 17 6.54 0.19 -6.55
C VAL A 17 7.94 -0.40 -6.34
N LEU A 18 8.10 -1.43 -5.48
CA LEU A 18 9.41 -2.02 -5.21
C LEU A 18 10.07 -2.61 -6.47
N PRO A 19 9.48 -3.58 -7.20
CA PRO A 19 10.09 -4.14 -8.40
C PRO A 19 10.22 -3.08 -9.49
N THR A 20 9.26 -2.16 -9.61
CA THR A 20 9.29 -1.11 -10.64
C THR A 20 10.46 -0.14 -10.41
N ALA A 21 10.64 0.37 -9.19
CA ALA A 21 11.77 1.23 -8.85
C ALA A 21 13.11 0.50 -9.01
N LEU A 22 13.15 -0.80 -8.68
CA LEU A 22 14.37 -1.59 -8.79
C LEU A 22 14.73 -2.00 -10.24
N ILE A 23 13.76 -2.12 -11.15
CA ILE A 23 14.03 -2.44 -12.55
C ILE A 23 14.21 -1.15 -13.35
N CYS A 24 13.20 -0.28 -13.36
CA CYS A 24 13.20 0.95 -14.14
C CYS A 24 14.28 1.94 -13.66
N GLY A 25 14.59 1.98 -12.37
CA GLY A 25 15.68 2.80 -11.85
C GLY A 25 17.06 2.38 -12.39
N GLN A 26 17.28 1.09 -12.63
CA GLN A 26 18.56 0.57 -13.17
C GLN A 26 18.65 0.96 -14.64
N ILE A 27 17.55 0.77 -15.39
CA ILE A 27 17.45 1.13 -16.80
C ILE A 27 17.72 2.63 -17.02
N ARG A 28 17.29 3.49 -16.08
CA ARG A 28 17.51 4.94 -16.14
C ARG A 28 18.85 5.42 -15.57
N GLY A 29 19.72 4.52 -15.09
CA GLY A 29 21.00 4.90 -14.48
C GLY A 29 20.87 5.63 -13.13
N ILE A 30 19.74 5.46 -12.42
CA ILE A 30 19.52 6.09 -11.12
C ILE A 30 20.38 5.37 -10.07
N PRO A 31 21.12 6.10 -9.20
CA PRO A 31 21.94 5.48 -8.17
C PRO A 31 21.10 4.62 -7.23
N PHE A 32 21.68 3.53 -6.71
CA PHE A 32 20.96 2.56 -5.88
C PHE A 32 20.26 3.18 -4.66
N TYR A 33 20.90 4.14 -3.98
CA TYR A 33 20.32 4.82 -2.82
C TYR A 33 19.04 5.59 -3.14
N TRP A 34 18.98 6.25 -4.29
CA TRP A 34 17.79 6.98 -4.73
C TRP A 34 16.62 6.03 -5.00
N ARG A 35 16.90 4.84 -5.54
CA ARG A 35 15.89 3.80 -5.74
C ARG A 35 15.35 3.25 -4.42
N LEU A 36 16.18 3.18 -3.37
CA LEU A 36 15.74 2.79 -2.03
C LEU A 36 14.80 3.83 -1.42
N ILE A 37 15.06 5.13 -1.65
CA ILE A 37 14.16 6.20 -1.25
C ILE A 37 12.81 6.04 -1.95
N ASP A 38 12.79 5.74 -3.26
CA ASP A 38 11.54 5.49 -3.99
C ASP A 38 10.77 4.27 -3.46
N CYS A 39 11.49 3.18 -3.13
CA CYS A 39 10.88 1.98 -2.53
C CYS A 39 10.26 2.27 -1.16
N SER A 40 10.79 3.25 -0.43
CA SER A 40 10.28 3.63 0.89
C SER A 40 8.83 4.13 0.80
N PHE A 41 8.43 4.80 -0.28
CA PHE A 41 7.04 5.22 -0.48
C PHE A 41 6.08 4.02 -0.61
N GLY A 42 6.53 2.94 -1.26
CA GLY A 42 5.77 1.69 -1.30
C GLY A 42 5.59 1.09 0.09
N VAL A 43 6.67 0.98 0.86
CA VAL A 43 6.64 0.36 2.20
C VAL A 43 5.87 1.21 3.21
N PHE A 44 6.20 2.49 3.33
CA PHE A 44 5.55 3.40 4.27
C PHE A 44 4.11 3.75 3.84
N GLY A 45 3.81 3.76 2.53
CA GLY A 45 2.46 4.00 2.02
C GLY A 45 1.48 2.84 2.25
N ILE A 46 1.97 1.58 2.29
CA ILE A 46 1.15 0.41 2.60
C ILE A 46 0.65 0.43 4.05
N LEU A 47 1.47 0.94 4.98
CA LEU A 47 1.20 0.95 6.42
C LEU A 47 -0.15 1.62 6.79
N PRO A 48 -0.45 2.87 6.40
CA PRO A 48 -1.73 3.50 6.69
C PRO A 48 -2.90 2.83 5.95
N LEU A 49 -2.69 2.34 4.72
CA LEU A 49 -3.73 1.63 3.97
C LEU A 49 -4.15 0.33 4.66
N TRP A 50 -3.18 -0.43 5.17
CA TRP A 50 -3.43 -1.64 5.92
C TRP A 50 -4.18 -1.36 7.22
N LEU A 51 -3.80 -0.30 7.94
CA LEU A 51 -4.50 0.13 9.14
C LEU A 51 -5.96 0.50 8.84
N ALA A 52 -6.21 1.26 7.76
CA ALA A 52 -7.56 1.62 7.34
C ALA A 52 -8.42 0.38 7.04
N VAL A 53 -7.88 -0.63 6.35
CA VAL A 53 -8.60 -1.90 6.11
C VAL A 53 -8.97 -2.60 7.43
N ARG A 54 -8.06 -2.60 8.41
CA ARG A 54 -8.33 -3.18 9.73
C ARG A 54 -9.45 -2.44 10.46
N LEU A 55 -9.39 -1.10 10.49
CA LEU A 55 -10.40 -0.26 11.13
C LEU A 55 -11.77 -0.41 10.48
N ILE A 56 -11.84 -0.43 9.14
CA ILE A 56 -13.12 -0.63 8.42
C ILE A 56 -13.74 -1.98 8.77
N LYS A 57 -12.93 -3.05 8.84
CA LYS A 57 -13.40 -4.38 9.26
C LYS A 57 -13.89 -4.40 10.70
N GLN A 58 -13.22 -3.68 11.61
CA GLN A 58 -13.67 -3.55 13.00
C GLN A 58 -14.99 -2.78 13.10
N LEU A 59 -15.12 -1.65 12.42
CA LEU A 59 -16.35 -0.86 12.37
C LEU A 59 -17.51 -1.68 11.79
N ALA A 60 -17.27 -2.48 10.74
CA ALA A 60 -18.27 -3.36 10.17
C ALA A 60 -18.76 -4.42 11.17
N ARG A 61 -17.87 -4.98 12.01
CA ARG A 61 -18.26 -5.92 13.08
C ARG A 61 -19.05 -5.24 14.19
N VAL A 62 -18.61 -4.07 14.65
CA VAL A 62 -19.32 -3.30 15.69
C VAL A 62 -20.72 -2.92 15.23
N LYS A 63 -20.86 -2.50 13.97
CA LYS A 63 -22.17 -2.20 13.37
C LYS A 63 -23.07 -3.43 13.21
N ALA A 64 -22.50 -4.63 13.13
CA ALA A 64 -23.22 -5.89 13.01
C ALA A 64 -23.52 -6.57 14.37
N GLY A 65 -23.28 -5.87 15.50
CA GLY A 65 -23.65 -6.35 16.84
C GLY A 65 -25.16 -6.64 16.99
N PRO A 66 -25.55 -7.47 17.97
CA PRO A 66 -26.87 -8.09 18.02
C PRO A 66 -27.96 -7.02 18.17
N VAL A 67 -28.97 -7.08 17.30
CA VAL A 67 -30.28 -6.46 17.52
C VAL A 67 -31.03 -7.22 18.61
#